data_AF-A0A0J9CYD7-F1
#
_entry.id   AF-A0A0J9CYD7-F1
#
_cell.length_a   1.000
_cell.length_b   1.000
_cell.length_c   1.000
_cell.angle_alpha   90.00
_cell.angle_beta   90.00
_cell.angle_gamma   90.00
#
_symmetry.space_group_name_H-M   'P 1'
#
loop_
_entity.id
_entity.type
_entity.pdbx_description
1 polymer ?
#
loop_
_entity_poly.entity_id
_entity_poly.type
_entity_poly.pdbx_seq_one_letter_code
_entity_poly.pdbx_strand_id
1 'polypeptide(L)'
;MSRIAIKICGLSTPETVDAAVRAGASHVGFVHFPKSPRHVEPDQMRALAAAVPAHVDRVAVVVDADDEQLARLTGTGALSALQLHGKESPERVAAIRQRFGLPVWKAISVKTRADIDAAQAYAGTVDRLLFDAKTPDGAALPGGMGLRFDWTLLRGVAMPAPWGLSGGLGIDNVCDAIRLTDTPLIDVSSGVEDAPGIKSVDKIMAFCKAVSAC
;
A
#
# COMPACT_ATOMS: atom_id res chain seq x y z
N MET A 1 -5.63 2.52 -23.36
CA MET A 1 -5.44 1.75 -22.12
C MET A 1 -5.80 2.66 -20.95
N SER A 2 -6.55 2.17 -19.96
CA SER A 2 -6.79 2.92 -18.73
C SER A 2 -5.46 3.16 -18.02
N ARG A 3 -5.23 4.38 -17.52
CA ARG A 3 -4.02 4.73 -16.78
C ARG A 3 -3.91 3.85 -15.52
N ILE A 4 -2.76 3.19 -15.33
CA ILE A 4 -2.48 2.38 -14.14
C ILE A 4 -2.45 3.27 -12.91
N ALA A 5 -3.11 2.85 -11.83
CA ALA A 5 -3.07 3.57 -10.57
C ALA A 5 -1.70 3.38 -9.90
N ILE A 6 -1.19 4.43 -9.26
CA ILE A 6 0.09 4.44 -8.55
C ILE A 6 -0.13 4.83 -7.10
N LYS A 7 0.42 4.04 -6.18
CA LYS A 7 0.51 4.35 -4.75
C LYS A 7 1.97 4.51 -4.34
N ILE A 8 2.29 5.65 -3.74
CA ILE A 8 3.59 5.88 -3.07
C ILE A 8 3.39 5.71 -1.56
N CYS A 9 3.96 4.65 -1.00
CA CYS A 9 3.71 4.22 0.37
C CYS A 9 4.87 4.56 1.32
N GLY A 10 4.56 4.88 2.58
CA GLY A 10 5.55 5.19 3.61
C GLY A 10 6.12 6.61 3.50
N LEU A 11 5.30 7.56 3.07
CA LEU A 11 5.66 8.98 3.04
C LEU A 11 5.64 9.56 4.46
N SER A 12 6.62 10.40 4.78
CA SER A 12 6.80 10.96 6.13
C SER A 12 7.14 12.45 6.14
N THR A 13 7.35 13.08 4.98
CA THR A 13 7.72 14.50 4.87
C THR A 13 6.84 15.24 3.84
N PRO A 14 6.61 16.55 3.99
CA PRO A 14 5.84 17.33 3.02
C PRO A 14 6.42 17.29 1.61
N GLU A 15 7.74 17.32 1.47
CA GLU A 15 8.43 17.35 0.16
C GLU A 15 8.17 16.07 -0.62
N THR A 16 8.15 14.93 0.07
CA THR A 16 7.95 13.62 -0.57
C THR A 16 6.49 13.38 -0.91
N VAL A 17 5.56 13.93 -0.11
CA VAL A 17 4.13 13.98 -0.42
C VAL A 17 3.88 14.84 -1.67
N ASP A 18 4.43 16.06 -1.73
CA ASP A 18 4.31 16.94 -2.90
C ASP A 18 4.87 16.27 -4.15
N ALA A 19 6.06 15.66 -4.05
CA ALA A 19 6.66 14.91 -5.15
C ALA A 19 5.74 13.79 -5.66
N ALA A 20 5.14 12.99 -4.77
CA ALA A 20 4.23 11.92 -5.16
C ALA A 20 2.99 12.47 -5.90
N VAL A 21 2.37 13.53 -5.37
CA VAL A 21 1.21 14.18 -5.99
C VAL A 21 1.55 14.74 -7.36
N ARG A 22 2.64 15.51 -7.48
CA ARG A 22 3.09 16.12 -8.74
C ARG A 22 3.51 15.07 -9.77
N ALA A 23 4.02 13.94 -9.33
CA ALA A 23 4.36 12.81 -10.19
C ALA A 23 3.12 12.06 -10.72
N GLY A 24 1.92 12.40 -10.25
CA GLY A 24 0.65 11.79 -10.66
C GLY A 24 0.30 10.52 -9.89
N ALA A 25 0.79 10.36 -8.66
CA ALA A 25 0.34 9.29 -7.79
C ALA A 25 -1.15 9.45 -7.48
N SER A 26 -1.90 8.36 -7.66
CA SER A 26 -3.33 8.29 -7.32
C SER A 26 -3.57 8.08 -5.82
N HIS A 27 -2.58 7.53 -5.11
CA HIS A 27 -2.66 7.27 -3.67
C HIS A 27 -1.33 7.61 -2.99
N VAL A 28 -1.41 8.15 -1.78
CA VAL A 28 -0.28 8.33 -0.87
C VAL A 28 -0.52 7.49 0.39
N GLY A 29 0.51 6.79 0.83
CA GLY A 29 0.44 5.89 1.98
C GLY A 29 1.24 6.41 3.17
N PHE A 30 0.62 6.43 4.35
CA PHE A 30 1.24 6.82 5.61
C PHE A 30 1.27 5.62 6.56
N VAL A 31 2.44 5.23 7.06
CA VAL A 31 2.56 4.02 7.90
C VAL A 31 2.41 4.39 9.36
N HIS A 32 1.44 3.80 10.06
CA HIS A 32 1.30 3.90 11.51
C HIS A 32 1.59 2.54 12.16
N PHE A 33 2.88 2.21 12.23
CA PHE A 33 3.38 1.02 12.92
C PHE A 33 4.74 1.33 13.57
N PRO A 34 4.85 1.44 14.92
CA PRO A 34 6.06 1.96 15.58
C PRO A 34 7.38 1.26 15.24
N LYS A 35 7.33 -0.04 14.87
CA LYS A 35 8.53 -0.78 14.46
C LYS A 35 9.03 -0.41 13.06
N SER A 36 8.21 0.27 12.26
CA SER A 36 8.55 0.69 10.90
C SER A 36 9.42 1.95 10.92
N PRO A 37 10.50 2.02 10.10
CA PRO A 37 11.25 3.26 9.91
C PRO A 37 10.43 4.35 9.20
N ARG A 38 9.26 3.99 8.68
CA ARG A 38 8.31 4.90 7.99
C ARG A 38 7.18 5.35 8.91
N HIS A 39 7.26 5.03 10.20
CA HIS A 39 6.22 5.34 11.17
C HIS A 39 5.96 6.85 11.23
N VAL A 40 4.68 7.23 11.16
CA VAL A 40 4.20 8.58 11.45
C VAL A 40 3.06 8.52 12.48
N GLU A 41 3.06 9.49 13.38
CA GLU A 41 1.99 9.67 14.37
C GLU A 41 0.73 10.30 13.74
N PRO A 42 -0.47 10.11 14.32
CA PRO A 42 -1.72 10.63 13.75
C PRO A 42 -1.70 12.13 13.45
N ASP A 43 -1.11 12.95 14.32
CA ASP A 43 -1.02 14.40 14.10
C ASP A 43 -0.11 14.77 12.93
N GLN A 44 1.03 14.09 12.80
CA GLN A 44 1.91 14.26 11.64
C GLN A 44 1.22 13.79 10.36
N MET A 45 0.54 12.65 10.41
CA MET A 45 -0.23 12.11 9.28
C MET A 45 -1.31 13.10 8.83
N ARG A 46 -2.04 13.71 9.77
CA ARG A 46 -3.03 14.77 9.49
C ARG A 46 -2.39 15.97 8.81
N ALA A 47 -1.25 16.44 9.31
CA ALA A 47 -0.54 17.58 8.73
C ALA A 47 -0.07 17.30 7.29
N LEU A 48 0.49 16.11 7.04
CA LEU A 48 0.91 15.67 5.70
C LEU A 48 -0.27 15.54 4.74
N ALA A 49 -1.37 14.93 5.20
CA ALA A 49 -2.56 14.71 4.40
C ALA A 49 -3.29 16.01 4.02
N ALA A 50 -3.14 17.09 4.79
CA ALA A 50 -3.76 18.38 4.50
C ALA A 50 -3.27 19.01 3.19
N ALA A 51 -2.05 18.69 2.75
CA ALA A 51 -1.48 19.15 1.48
C ALA A 51 -1.90 18.29 0.27
N VAL A 52 -2.59 17.17 0.50
CA VAL A 52 -2.92 16.19 -0.54
C VAL A 52 -4.25 16.57 -1.20
N PRO A 53 -4.30 16.78 -2.53
CA PRO A 53 -5.53 17.11 -3.24
C PRO A 53 -6.65 16.08 -3.05
N ALA A 54 -7.91 16.51 -3.11
CA ALA A 54 -9.07 15.64 -2.86
C ALA A 54 -9.10 14.37 -3.74
N HIS A 55 -8.63 14.47 -4.99
CA HIS A 55 -8.59 13.37 -5.96
C HIS A 55 -7.48 12.33 -5.73
N VAL A 56 -6.56 12.59 -4.79
CA VAL A 56 -5.50 11.65 -4.40
C VAL A 56 -5.90 11.00 -3.08
N ASP A 57 -5.92 9.68 -3.04
CA ASP A 57 -6.31 8.93 -1.85
C ASP A 57 -5.23 8.93 -0.78
N ARG A 58 -5.64 9.05 0.49
CA ARG A 58 -4.79 9.09 1.68
C ARG A 58 -5.00 7.81 2.47
N VAL A 59 -4.05 6.90 2.37
CA VAL A 59 -4.16 5.53 2.91
C VAL A 59 -3.31 5.40 4.16
N ALA A 60 -3.93 5.15 5.32
CA ALA A 60 -3.17 4.77 6.51
C ALA A 60 -2.86 3.28 6.47
N VAL A 61 -1.59 2.91 6.66
CA VAL A 61 -1.13 1.53 6.73
C VAL A 61 -0.90 1.16 8.19
N VAL A 62 -1.58 0.13 8.66
CA VAL A 62 -1.48 -0.37 10.04
C VAL A 62 -1.18 -1.87 10.04
N VAL A 63 -0.69 -2.36 11.18
CA VAL A 63 -0.36 -3.77 11.38
C VAL A 63 -0.99 -4.22 12.69
N ASP A 64 -2.01 -5.08 12.62
CA ASP A 64 -2.69 -5.64 13.78
C ASP A 64 -3.21 -4.57 14.76
N ALA A 65 -3.72 -3.45 14.21
CA ALA A 65 -4.18 -2.34 15.03
C ALA A 65 -5.49 -2.63 15.77
N ASP A 66 -5.54 -2.21 17.04
CA ASP A 66 -6.75 -2.24 17.84
C ASP A 66 -7.72 -1.10 17.46
N ASP A 67 -8.93 -1.15 18.00
CA ASP A 67 -9.97 -0.15 17.69
C ASP A 67 -9.64 1.25 18.22
N GLU A 68 -8.81 1.37 19.25
CA GLU A 68 -8.41 2.67 19.80
C GLU A 68 -7.41 3.36 18.88
N GLN A 69 -6.42 2.61 18.39
CA GLN A 69 -5.47 3.04 17.37
C GLN A 69 -6.19 3.47 16.10
N LEU A 70 -7.13 2.66 15.61
CA LEU A 70 -7.92 2.98 14.43
C LEU A 70 -8.82 4.21 14.65
N ALA A 71 -9.42 4.37 15.84
CA ALA A 71 -10.21 5.55 16.18
C ALA A 71 -9.36 6.83 16.18
N ARG A 72 -8.13 6.78 16.70
CA ARG A 72 -7.20 7.92 16.65
C ARG A 72 -6.85 8.33 15.23
N LEU A 73 -6.55 7.36 14.36
CA LEU A 73 -6.22 7.61 12.96
C LEU A 73 -7.41 8.17 12.19
N THR A 74 -8.57 7.52 12.28
CA THR A 74 -9.78 7.93 11.54
C THR A 74 -10.38 9.22 12.07
N GLY A 75 -10.27 9.48 13.38
CA GLY A 75 -10.69 10.73 14.03
C GLY A 75 -9.95 11.97 13.54
N THR A 76 -8.81 11.84 12.85
CA THR A 76 -8.13 12.96 12.19
C THR A 76 -8.96 13.58 11.06
N GLY A 77 -9.90 12.82 10.49
CA GLY A 77 -10.70 13.19 9.32
C GLY A 77 -9.89 13.33 8.03
N ALA A 78 -8.61 12.94 8.03
CA ALA A 78 -7.69 13.19 6.93
C ALA A 78 -7.50 11.98 5.99
N LEU A 79 -8.06 10.82 6.33
CA LEU A 79 -7.84 9.56 5.62
C LEU A 79 -9.02 9.21 4.71
N SER A 80 -8.72 8.61 3.57
CA SER A 80 -9.75 8.04 2.67
C SER A 80 -9.77 6.51 2.64
N ALA A 81 -8.77 5.84 3.21
CA ALA A 81 -8.78 4.39 3.36
C ALA A 81 -7.86 3.89 4.49
N LEU A 82 -8.13 2.67 4.96
CA LEU A 82 -7.28 1.91 5.87
C LEU A 82 -6.69 0.70 5.15
N GLN A 83 -5.37 0.54 5.16
CA GLN A 83 -4.68 -0.65 4.68
C GLN A 83 -4.20 -1.50 5.86
N LEU A 84 -4.76 -2.69 5.97
CA LEU A 84 -4.50 -3.68 7.01
C LEU A 84 -3.40 -4.64 6.54
N HIS A 85 -2.21 -4.48 7.12
CA HIS A 85 -1.00 -5.21 6.75
C HIS A 85 -0.56 -6.22 7.82
N GLY A 86 -1.44 -6.56 8.77
CA GLY A 86 -1.22 -7.59 9.76
C GLY A 86 -1.87 -8.92 9.38
N LYS A 87 -2.29 -9.65 10.41
CA LYS A 87 -2.97 -10.95 10.37
C LYS A 87 -4.48 -10.81 10.61
N GLU A 88 -5.05 -9.66 10.31
CA GLU A 88 -6.47 -9.38 10.51
C GLU A 88 -7.32 -10.37 9.70
N SER A 89 -8.20 -11.12 10.38
CA SER A 89 -9.10 -12.09 9.74
C SER A 89 -10.19 -11.39 8.92
N PRO A 90 -10.88 -12.07 7.98
CA PRO A 90 -12.00 -11.50 7.24
C PRO A 90 -13.08 -10.87 8.12
N GLU A 91 -13.39 -11.49 9.27
CA GLU A 91 -14.36 -10.98 10.25
C GLU A 91 -13.86 -9.67 10.88
N ARG A 92 -12.56 -9.61 11.23
CA ARG A 92 -11.95 -8.40 11.77
C ARG A 92 -11.94 -7.27 10.73
N VAL A 93 -11.60 -7.58 9.49
CA VAL A 93 -11.65 -6.63 8.37
C VAL A 93 -13.07 -6.07 8.20
N ALA A 94 -14.09 -6.94 8.16
CA ALA A 94 -15.48 -6.52 8.04
C ALA A 94 -15.93 -5.64 9.21
N ALA A 95 -15.55 -6.00 10.44
CA ALA A 95 -15.84 -5.22 11.64
C ALA A 95 -15.20 -3.82 11.59
N ILE A 96 -13.94 -3.72 11.16
CA ILE A 96 -13.24 -2.44 10.98
C ILE A 96 -13.98 -1.58 9.94
N ARG A 97 -14.28 -2.16 8.77
CA ARG A 97 -14.99 -1.47 7.69
C ARG A 97 -16.33 -0.91 8.16
N GLN A 98 -17.12 -1.74 8.86
CA GLN A 98 -18.42 -1.32 9.40
C GLN A 98 -18.29 -0.24 10.47
N ARG A 99 -17.32 -0.38 11.39
CA ARG A 99 -17.15 0.51 12.54
C ARG A 99 -16.66 1.90 12.15
N PHE A 100 -15.71 1.98 11.23
CA PHE A 100 -15.03 3.24 10.89
C PHE A 100 -15.53 3.89 9.59
N GLY A 101 -16.33 3.18 8.78
CA GLY A 101 -16.98 3.73 7.60
C GLY A 101 -16.01 4.17 6.48
N LEU A 102 -14.74 3.77 6.55
CA LEU A 102 -13.75 3.99 5.50
C LEU A 102 -13.56 2.74 4.65
N PRO A 103 -13.22 2.89 3.36
CA PRO A 103 -12.70 1.80 2.55
C PRO A 103 -11.55 1.07 3.24
N VAL A 104 -11.59 -0.27 3.21
CA VAL A 104 -10.57 -1.13 3.83
C VAL A 104 -9.85 -1.96 2.77
N TRP A 105 -8.53 -1.90 2.81
CA TRP A 105 -7.64 -2.70 1.99
C TRP A 105 -7.02 -3.80 2.86
N LYS A 106 -6.90 -5.02 2.34
CA LYS A 106 -6.13 -6.08 3.00
C LYS A 106 -4.87 -6.38 2.20
N ALA A 107 -3.72 -6.29 2.86
CA ALA A 107 -2.47 -6.80 2.29
C ALA A 107 -2.39 -8.32 2.50
N ILE A 108 -2.01 -9.03 1.44
CA ILE A 108 -1.82 -10.48 1.39
C ILE A 108 -0.33 -10.73 1.16
N SER A 109 0.34 -11.36 2.12
CA SER A 109 1.76 -11.71 2.05
C SER A 109 1.95 -12.99 1.23
N VAL A 110 2.55 -12.86 0.05
CA VAL A 110 2.67 -13.94 -0.93
C VAL A 110 4.07 -14.55 -0.94
N LYS A 111 4.11 -15.88 -0.87
CA LYS A 111 5.29 -16.70 -1.23
C LYS A 111 4.91 -17.77 -2.25
N THR A 112 3.67 -18.23 -2.23
CA THR A 112 3.15 -19.36 -3.00
C THR A 112 1.77 -19.04 -3.57
N ARG A 113 1.31 -19.84 -4.54
CA ARG A 113 -0.05 -19.73 -5.10
C ARG A 113 -1.13 -19.86 -4.02
N ALA A 114 -0.94 -20.72 -3.03
CA ALA A 114 -1.89 -20.91 -1.94
C ALA A 114 -2.12 -19.63 -1.11
N ASP A 115 -1.09 -18.77 -0.97
CA ASP A 115 -1.24 -17.48 -0.29
C ASP A 115 -2.18 -16.53 -1.07
N ILE A 116 -2.12 -16.58 -2.41
CA ILE A 116 -3.00 -15.80 -3.29
C ILE A 116 -4.42 -16.36 -3.24
N ASP A 117 -4.57 -17.69 -3.32
CA ASP A 117 -5.89 -18.34 -3.29
C ASP A 117 -6.60 -18.11 -1.94
N ALA A 118 -5.85 -18.00 -0.84
CA ALA A 118 -6.39 -17.64 0.47
C ALA A 118 -7.04 -16.25 0.50
N ALA A 119 -6.72 -15.36 -0.45
CA ALA A 119 -7.36 -14.04 -0.56
C ALA A 119 -8.87 -14.13 -0.85
N GLN A 120 -9.36 -15.27 -1.37
CA GLN A 120 -10.79 -15.53 -1.59
C GLN A 120 -11.61 -15.43 -0.31
N ALA A 121 -11.01 -15.71 0.86
CA ALA A 121 -11.69 -15.57 2.15
C ALA A 121 -12.09 -14.12 2.47
N TYR A 122 -11.51 -13.13 1.79
CA TYR A 122 -11.82 -11.70 1.96
C TYR A 122 -12.85 -11.18 0.94
N ALA A 123 -13.42 -12.06 0.11
CA ALA A 123 -14.47 -11.66 -0.84
C ALA A 123 -15.64 -10.98 -0.11
N GLY A 124 -16.01 -9.78 -0.57
CA GLY A 124 -17.10 -8.99 0.02
C GLY A 124 -16.78 -8.30 1.35
N THR A 125 -15.61 -8.50 1.94
CA THR A 125 -15.20 -7.84 3.20
C THR A 125 -14.22 -6.69 2.99
N VAL A 126 -13.49 -6.69 1.87
CA VAL A 126 -12.52 -5.63 1.50
C VAL A 126 -12.99 -4.82 0.31
N ASP A 127 -12.56 -3.57 0.26
CA ASP A 127 -12.70 -2.70 -0.91
C ASP A 127 -11.48 -2.83 -1.85
N ARG A 128 -10.35 -3.35 -1.35
CA ARG A 128 -9.17 -3.69 -2.16
C ARG A 128 -8.28 -4.79 -1.54
N LEU A 129 -7.64 -5.58 -2.39
CA LEU A 129 -6.51 -6.45 -2.02
C LEU A 129 -5.17 -5.86 -2.47
N LEU A 130 -4.13 -6.04 -1.68
CA LEU A 130 -2.76 -5.69 -2.08
C LEU A 130 -1.85 -6.90 -1.89
N PHE A 131 -1.26 -7.42 -2.96
CA PHE A 131 -0.34 -8.55 -2.87
C PHE A 131 1.09 -8.05 -2.68
N ASP A 132 1.70 -8.36 -1.53
CA ASP A 132 3.07 -7.99 -1.17
C ASP A 132 3.92 -9.26 -0.97
N ALA A 133 5.24 -9.15 -1.12
CA ALA A 133 6.12 -10.28 -0.89
C ALA A 133 6.14 -10.65 0.60
N LYS A 134 5.95 -11.94 0.90
CA LYS A 134 6.05 -12.45 2.27
C LYS A 134 7.47 -12.24 2.80
N THR A 135 7.58 -11.61 3.95
CA THR A 135 8.85 -11.41 4.65
C THR A 135 9.33 -12.73 5.29
N PRO A 136 10.64 -12.91 5.50
CA PRO A 136 11.16 -14.07 6.20
C PRO A 136 10.56 -14.23 7.61
N ASP A 137 10.51 -15.46 8.10
CA ASP A 137 10.05 -15.73 9.46
C ASP A 137 10.94 -14.99 10.47
N GLY A 138 10.30 -14.33 11.45
CA GLY A 138 10.99 -13.51 12.45
C GLY A 138 11.39 -12.10 11.97
N ALA A 139 11.06 -11.70 10.73
CA ALA A 139 11.28 -10.33 10.28
C ALA A 139 10.52 -9.31 11.15
N ALA A 140 11.15 -8.15 11.38
CA ALA A 140 10.58 -7.09 12.21
C ALA A 140 9.41 -6.34 11.53
N LEU A 141 9.31 -6.43 10.21
CA LEU A 141 8.33 -5.74 9.37
C LEU A 141 7.53 -6.77 8.56
N PRO A 142 6.22 -6.54 8.34
CA PRO A 142 5.39 -7.42 7.50
C PRO A 142 5.54 -7.13 5.99
N GLY A 143 6.23 -6.06 5.60
CA GLY A 143 6.42 -5.63 4.21
C GLY A 143 7.40 -4.45 4.09
N GLY A 144 7.60 -3.94 2.87
CA GLY A 144 8.46 -2.77 2.63
C GLY A 144 9.97 -3.00 2.79
N MET A 145 10.43 -4.24 2.57
CA MET A 145 11.83 -4.67 2.65
C MET A 145 12.51 -4.82 1.27
N GLY A 146 11.86 -4.39 0.19
CA GLY A 146 12.38 -4.58 -1.18
C GLY A 146 12.35 -6.03 -1.67
N LEU A 147 11.67 -6.92 -0.95
CA LEU A 147 11.53 -8.32 -1.33
C LEU A 147 10.52 -8.47 -2.46
N ARG A 148 10.79 -9.39 -3.38
CA ARG A 148 9.94 -9.70 -4.52
C ARG A 148 9.52 -11.17 -4.45
N PHE A 149 8.27 -11.46 -4.77
CA PHE A 149 7.78 -12.82 -5.00
C PHE A 149 7.64 -13.09 -6.50
N ASP A 150 7.47 -14.35 -6.89
CA ASP A 150 7.22 -14.69 -8.29
C ASP A 150 5.84 -14.15 -8.74
N TRP A 151 5.83 -13.05 -9.47
CA TRP A 151 4.60 -12.42 -9.95
C TRP A 151 3.81 -13.29 -10.93
N THR A 152 4.43 -14.30 -11.56
CA THR A 152 3.70 -15.23 -12.43
C THR A 152 2.65 -16.03 -11.68
N LEU A 153 2.76 -16.12 -10.35
CA LEU A 153 1.75 -16.71 -9.47
C LEU A 153 0.40 -15.98 -9.51
N LEU A 154 0.33 -14.72 -9.97
CA LEU A 154 -0.92 -13.98 -10.12
C LEU A 154 -1.63 -14.26 -11.46
N ARG A 155 -0.96 -14.93 -12.42
CA ARG A 155 -1.57 -15.20 -13.73
C ARG A 155 -2.76 -16.15 -13.61
N GLY A 156 -3.83 -15.77 -14.31
CA GLY A 156 -5.08 -16.53 -14.39
C GLY A 156 -5.84 -16.64 -13.05
N VAL A 157 -5.50 -15.82 -12.05
CA VAL A 157 -6.23 -15.78 -10.79
C VAL A 157 -7.43 -14.87 -10.93
N ALA A 158 -8.62 -15.39 -10.63
CA ALA A 158 -9.82 -14.57 -10.49
C ALA A 158 -9.79 -13.84 -9.15
N MET A 159 -9.56 -12.52 -9.17
CA MET A 159 -9.47 -11.73 -7.95
C MET A 159 -10.85 -11.46 -7.35
N PRO A 160 -11.04 -11.65 -6.03
CA PRO A 160 -12.35 -11.50 -5.38
C PRO A 160 -12.76 -10.04 -5.12
N ALA A 161 -11.85 -9.09 -5.37
CA ALA A 161 -12.02 -7.66 -5.16
C ALA A 161 -11.06 -6.88 -6.09
N PRO A 162 -11.24 -5.55 -6.25
CA PRO A 162 -10.19 -4.71 -6.83
C PRO A 162 -8.85 -4.99 -6.15
N TRP A 163 -7.75 -4.98 -6.90
CA TRP A 163 -6.47 -5.40 -6.36
C TRP A 163 -5.32 -4.49 -6.79
N GLY A 164 -4.14 -4.73 -6.24
CA GLY A 164 -2.89 -4.09 -6.66
C GLY A 164 -1.68 -4.95 -6.33
N LEU A 165 -0.57 -4.66 -6.97
CA LEU A 165 0.71 -5.31 -6.79
C LEU A 165 1.66 -4.42 -5.98
N SER A 166 2.28 -5.01 -4.97
CA SER A 166 3.41 -4.48 -4.21
C SER A 166 4.57 -5.49 -4.24
N GLY A 167 5.57 -5.30 -3.38
CA GLY A 167 6.66 -6.27 -3.20
C GLY A 167 7.83 -6.06 -4.15
N GLY A 168 8.83 -5.31 -3.69
CA GLY A 168 10.13 -5.22 -4.36
C GLY A 168 10.11 -4.45 -5.67
N LEU A 169 9.06 -3.65 -5.88
CA LEU A 169 8.91 -2.84 -7.08
C LEU A 169 9.89 -1.66 -7.07
N GLY A 170 10.48 -1.41 -8.23
CA GLY A 170 11.42 -0.34 -8.50
C GLY A 170 11.39 0.07 -9.97
N ILE A 171 12.12 1.13 -10.31
CA ILE A 171 12.15 1.65 -11.69
C ILE A 171 12.67 0.62 -12.70
N ASP A 172 13.53 -0.28 -12.24
CA ASP A 172 14.19 -1.34 -13.02
C ASP A 172 13.23 -2.48 -13.41
N ASN A 173 12.14 -2.67 -12.68
CA ASN A 173 11.32 -3.88 -12.81
C ASN A 173 9.81 -3.62 -12.95
N VAL A 174 9.34 -2.38 -12.79
CA VAL A 174 7.91 -2.08 -12.73
C VAL A 174 7.16 -2.33 -14.03
N CYS A 175 7.75 -2.04 -15.20
CA CYS A 175 7.10 -2.31 -16.48
C CYS A 175 6.94 -3.81 -16.74
N ASP A 176 7.93 -4.63 -16.34
CA ASP A 176 7.79 -6.07 -16.38
C ASP A 176 6.71 -6.55 -15.41
N ALA A 177 6.65 -5.99 -14.20
CA ALA A 177 5.61 -6.32 -13.23
C ALA A 177 4.20 -6.08 -13.79
N ILE A 178 4.00 -4.91 -14.39
CA ILE A 178 2.76 -4.52 -15.05
C ILE A 178 2.42 -5.50 -16.17
N ARG A 179 3.35 -5.71 -17.11
CA ARG A 179 3.14 -6.57 -18.28
C ARG A 179 2.88 -8.04 -17.90
N LEU A 180 3.49 -8.53 -16.83
CA LEU A 180 3.36 -9.91 -16.40
C LEU A 180 2.03 -10.20 -15.69
N THR A 181 1.39 -9.17 -15.12
CA THR A 181 0.27 -9.32 -14.19
C THR A 181 -0.99 -8.55 -14.58
N ASP A 182 -0.91 -7.62 -15.53
CA ASP A 182 -1.96 -6.67 -15.91
C ASP A 182 -2.57 -5.95 -14.69
N THR A 183 -1.74 -5.67 -13.68
CA THR A 183 -2.21 -5.10 -12.42
C THR A 183 -2.81 -3.69 -12.62
N PRO A 184 -3.97 -3.39 -12.02
CA PRO A 184 -4.60 -2.08 -12.15
C PRO A 184 -4.00 -1.04 -11.19
N LEU A 185 -3.23 -1.48 -10.18
CA LEU A 185 -2.60 -0.62 -9.18
C LEU A 185 -1.20 -1.14 -8.84
N ILE A 186 -0.22 -0.25 -8.88
CA ILE A 186 1.14 -0.50 -8.39
C ILE A 186 1.35 0.26 -7.07
N ASP A 187 1.87 -0.42 -6.05
CA ASP A 187 2.26 0.15 -4.75
C ASP A 187 3.78 0.01 -4.55
N VAL A 188 4.46 1.15 -4.41
CA VAL A 188 5.91 1.16 -4.15
C VAL A 188 6.23 1.83 -2.83
N SER A 189 7.17 1.24 -2.09
CA SER A 189 7.71 1.83 -0.88
C SER A 189 9.23 1.94 -0.95
N SER A 190 9.99 0.88 -0.64
CA SER A 190 11.45 0.93 -0.57
C SER A 190 12.15 1.19 -1.91
N GLY A 191 11.52 0.86 -3.04
CA GLY A 191 12.10 1.10 -4.37
C GLY A 191 12.26 2.57 -4.76
N VAL A 192 11.69 3.49 -3.98
CA VAL A 192 11.81 4.94 -4.17
C VAL A 192 12.46 5.63 -2.96
N GLU A 193 13.27 4.89 -2.20
CA GLU A 193 14.01 5.39 -1.03
C GLU A 193 15.51 5.54 -1.31
N ASP A 194 16.14 6.49 -0.64
CA ASP A 194 17.60 6.59 -0.52
C ASP A 194 18.14 5.76 0.64
N ALA A 195 17.35 5.62 1.71
CA ALA A 195 17.59 4.72 2.83
C ALA A 195 16.25 4.30 3.46
N PRO A 196 16.18 3.24 4.27
CA PRO A 196 14.92 2.79 4.88
C PRO A 196 14.19 3.94 5.61
N GLY A 197 13.00 4.29 5.11
CA GLY A 197 12.18 5.39 5.66
C GLY A 197 12.52 6.80 5.13
N ILE A 198 13.57 6.94 4.32
CA ILE A 198 13.99 8.19 3.69
C ILE A 198 13.67 8.12 2.19
N LYS A 199 12.54 8.71 1.83
CA LYS A 199 12.04 8.76 0.44
C LYS A 199 12.86 9.74 -0.41
N SER A 200 13.11 9.38 -1.65
CA SER A 200 13.82 10.21 -2.61
C SER A 200 12.86 10.87 -3.58
N VAL A 201 12.85 12.20 -3.63
CA VAL A 201 12.01 12.96 -4.58
C VAL A 201 12.32 12.55 -6.02
N ASP A 202 13.60 12.44 -6.37
CA ASP A 202 14.01 12.08 -7.72
C ASP A 202 13.56 10.66 -8.10
N LYS A 203 13.68 9.69 -7.18
CA LYS A 203 13.21 8.32 -7.45
C LYS A 203 11.70 8.22 -7.56
N ILE A 204 10.93 8.97 -6.75
CA ILE A 204 9.46 9.04 -6.87
C ILE A 204 9.09 9.55 -8.26
N MET A 205 9.65 10.69 -8.68
CA MET A 205 9.39 11.28 -9.99
C MET A 205 9.75 10.32 -11.12
N ALA A 206 10.92 9.70 -11.06
CA ALA A 206 11.40 8.77 -12.07
C ALA A 206 10.55 7.50 -12.14
N PHE A 207 10.14 6.94 -10.99
CA PHE A 207 9.27 5.77 -10.93
C PHE A 207 7.90 6.01 -11.56
N CYS A 208 7.21 7.10 -11.17
CA CYS A 208 5.89 7.41 -11.73
C CYS A 208 5.96 7.70 -13.23
N LYS A 209 7.04 8.34 -13.69
CA LYS A 209 7.31 8.55 -15.12
C LYS A 209 7.48 7.22 -15.85
N ALA A 210 8.25 6.28 -15.27
CA ALA A 210 8.43 4.95 -15.85
C ALA A 210 7.10 4.19 -15.95
N VAL A 211 6.29 4.16 -14.88
CA VAL A 211 4.95 3.50 -14.89
C VAL A 211 4.04 4.07 -15.98
N SER A 212 4.07 5.39 -16.19
CA SER A 212 3.24 6.04 -17.20
C SER A 212 3.65 5.71 -18.64
N ALA A 213 4.81 5.07 -18.85
CA ALA A 213 5.38 4.77 -20.15
C ALA A 213 5.39 3.27 -20.52
N CYS A 214 4.90 2.37 -19.66
CA CYS A 214 5.04 0.91 -19.80
C CYS A 214 4.17 0.23 -20.90
#